data_AF-A0A7V9E8N4-F1
#
_entry.id   AF-A0A7V9E8N4-F1
#
_cell.length_a   1.000
_cell.length_b   1.000
_cell.length_c   1.000
_cell.angle_alpha   90.00
_cell.angle_beta   90.00
_cell.angle_gamma   90.00
#
_symmetry.space_group_name_H-M   'P 1'
#
loop_
_entity.id
_entity.type
_entity.pdbx_description
1 polymer ?
#
loop_
_entity_poly.entity_id
_entity_poly.type
_entity_poly.pdbx_seq_one_letter_code
_entity_poly.pdbx_strand_id
1 'polypeptide(L)'
;MPLRTDSTGILNPRAAQERLEFSWHPPAADLAGVVGRHCSVRWDLRGRKPFLQEVLPHPCANVCFEPAGASVHGVHTRRASHLLAGSGMTVGTTFRSGMFASFTRVPMAELADRSLPLAAVFGPDGTTLELEVEAQTSAGARIEAIETFLRARLTTPDPTAQLVEHIIDWMLRCPVGSRVTDVAAHHEMSTRALQRLFRRYVGAGPKWVLQRYRLHSAAERIAAGDRGGWAEIAAGLGYADQAHFVRDFRMLVGVTPCVRDRLRRPRLAPGKSRSARAVVWRRRRDRRRPACEGSPIVTPTQLRAFAAVVRLGSVKSAAAELAVSDAAVSLHVGQLRKELGDKLFTRTAAGLAFTPGGLRLASRAAEILGLQERTILEVSQAGSGRRLLRVAASSLFAEHAAPGLIELFAGRAADLDVELSVHDPRTFKALLTTRAVDVAIGPRPPDLDESILYKPILNFQVAMVTAPDHPLTAIQPSMSQLREQTWLLGPSAAARVGLISVILRRINVPEERQQIFQSHVAALEAARRGKGVALAVSFAVSQDIANGDLKRIYGQSVTTKGDWGILSLTGGGTSPAAAEFIGFVTTPRATHAMVGGAGVTVGRFRPSSHVTMWN
;
A
#
# COMPACT_ATOMS: atom_id res chain seq x y z
N MET A 1 -28.24 -6.59 17.62
CA MET A 1 -28.86 -5.26 17.43
C MET A 1 -28.90 -5.01 15.92
N PRO A 2 -30.06 -4.74 15.29
CA PRO A 2 -30.03 -4.25 13.92
C PRO A 2 -29.25 -2.94 13.93
N LEU A 3 -28.27 -2.79 13.05
CA LEU A 3 -27.43 -1.60 12.89
C LEU A 3 -28.34 -0.42 12.51
N ARG A 4 -29.01 0.17 13.50
CA ARG A 4 -29.98 1.26 13.38
C ARG A 4 -29.21 2.59 13.32
N THR A 5 -28.65 2.90 12.16
CA THR A 5 -28.47 4.27 11.64
C THR A 5 -27.99 4.17 10.19
N ASP A 6 -28.56 5.00 9.31
CA ASP A 6 -28.41 4.98 7.84
C ASP A 6 -26.96 5.14 7.31
N SER A 7 -25.97 5.35 8.18
CA SER A 7 -24.57 5.63 7.82
C SER A 7 -23.51 4.78 8.55
N THR A 8 -23.92 3.72 9.26
CA THR A 8 -23.01 2.85 10.01
C THR A 8 -21.97 2.19 9.09
N GLY A 9 -20.70 2.56 9.30
CA GLY A 9 -19.56 2.06 8.53
C GLY A 9 -18.92 3.06 7.56
N ILE A 10 -19.55 4.20 7.25
CA ILE A 10 -18.97 5.21 6.34
C ILE A 10 -18.21 6.26 7.16
N LEU A 11 -16.91 6.41 6.88
CA LEU A 11 -16.09 7.46 7.45
C LEU A 11 -16.30 8.77 6.67
N ASN A 12 -17.09 9.68 7.26
CA ASN A 12 -17.52 10.99 6.74
C ASN A 12 -18.86 10.98 5.96
N PRO A 13 -19.98 10.68 6.65
CA PRO A 13 -21.28 10.51 6.01
C PRO A 13 -21.79 11.78 5.30
N ARG A 14 -21.43 12.99 5.76
CA ARG A 14 -21.84 14.23 5.08
C ARG A 14 -21.21 14.39 3.69
N ALA A 15 -19.89 14.19 3.57
CA ALA A 15 -19.22 14.29 2.27
C ALA A 15 -19.63 13.17 1.30
N ALA A 16 -20.01 12.01 1.85
CA ALA A 16 -20.59 10.91 1.08
C ALA A 16 -22.01 11.24 0.58
N GLN A 17 -22.90 11.74 1.46
CA GLN A 17 -24.29 12.10 1.11
C GLN A 17 -24.41 13.20 0.04
N GLU A 18 -23.43 14.09 -0.07
CA GLU A 18 -23.38 15.13 -1.12
C GLU A 18 -22.98 14.59 -2.51
N ARG A 19 -22.43 13.37 -2.58
CA ARG A 19 -21.76 12.84 -3.78
C ARG A 19 -22.21 11.44 -4.19
N LEU A 20 -22.88 10.73 -3.28
CA LEU A 20 -23.26 9.33 -3.40
C LEU A 20 -24.73 9.16 -3.01
N GLU A 21 -25.47 8.45 -3.84
CA GLU A 21 -26.76 7.89 -3.49
C GLU A 21 -26.53 6.52 -2.85
N PHE A 22 -26.86 6.40 -1.56
CA PHE A 22 -26.62 5.20 -0.78
C PHE A 22 -27.95 4.63 -0.29
N SER A 23 -28.15 3.31 -0.43
CA SER A 23 -29.35 2.63 0.08
C SER A 23 -29.00 1.28 0.70
N TRP A 24 -29.65 0.96 1.83
CA TRP A 24 -29.60 -0.35 2.46
C TRP A 24 -30.82 -1.17 2.03
N HIS A 25 -30.63 -2.47 1.78
CA HIS A 25 -31.72 -3.39 1.46
C HIS A 25 -31.65 -4.61 2.38
N PRO A 26 -32.78 -5.03 2.98
CA PRO A 26 -32.82 -6.26 3.78
C PRO A 26 -32.63 -7.49 2.86
N PRO A 27 -32.06 -8.59 3.37
CA PRO A 27 -32.05 -9.84 2.63
C PRO A 27 -33.43 -10.48 2.61
N ALA A 28 -33.67 -11.38 1.65
CA ALA A 28 -34.80 -12.29 1.65
C ALA A 28 -34.85 -13.12 2.95
N ALA A 29 -36.07 -13.46 3.38
CA ALA A 29 -36.32 -14.07 4.69
C ALA A 29 -35.56 -15.41 4.87
N ASP A 30 -35.44 -16.19 3.80
CA ASP A 30 -34.71 -17.46 3.77
C ASP A 30 -33.18 -17.29 3.85
N LEU A 31 -32.66 -16.13 3.47
CA LEU A 31 -31.24 -15.79 3.54
C LEU A 31 -30.86 -15.01 4.81
N ALA A 32 -31.83 -14.57 5.62
CA ALA A 32 -31.59 -13.72 6.79
C ALA A 32 -30.70 -14.35 7.88
N GLY A 33 -30.56 -15.69 7.88
CA GLY A 33 -29.65 -16.44 8.75
C GLY A 33 -28.18 -16.46 8.29
N VAL A 34 -27.88 -16.05 7.05
CA VAL A 34 -26.52 -16.06 6.47
C VAL A 34 -26.10 -14.70 5.93
N VAL A 35 -27.03 -13.95 5.35
CA VAL A 35 -26.83 -12.59 4.87
C VAL A 35 -27.28 -11.62 5.94
N GLY A 36 -26.44 -10.62 6.23
CA GLY A 36 -26.77 -9.55 7.15
C GLY A 36 -27.57 -8.43 6.46
N ARG A 37 -27.10 -7.99 5.29
CA ARG A 37 -27.72 -6.90 4.50
C ARG A 37 -27.11 -6.79 3.11
N HIS A 38 -27.84 -6.12 2.22
CA HIS A 38 -27.29 -5.59 0.98
C HIS A 38 -27.17 -4.06 1.04
N CYS A 39 -26.26 -3.51 0.26
CA CYS A 39 -26.16 -2.08 0.01
C CYS A 39 -26.06 -1.80 -1.49
N SER A 40 -26.58 -0.65 -1.90
CA SER A 40 -26.33 -0.07 -3.22
C SER A 40 -25.73 1.31 -3.04
N VAL A 41 -24.66 1.59 -3.79
CA VAL A 41 -24.00 2.89 -3.83
C VAL A 41 -23.95 3.33 -5.28
N ARG A 42 -24.58 4.45 -5.60
CA ARG A 42 -24.54 5.07 -6.93
C ARG A 42 -23.86 6.42 -6.85
N TRP A 43 -23.06 6.76 -7.86
CA TRP A 43 -22.36 8.03 -7.92
C TRP A 43 -22.35 8.59 -9.33
N ASP A 44 -22.32 9.92 -9.41
CA ASP A 44 -21.98 10.67 -10.62
C ASP A 44 -20.99 11.78 -10.28
N LEU A 45 -19.73 11.52 -10.62
CA LEU A 45 -18.59 12.39 -10.42
C LEU A 45 -18.01 12.87 -11.76
N ARG A 46 -18.78 12.80 -12.86
CA ARG A 46 -18.36 13.37 -14.14
C ARG A 46 -18.13 14.88 -13.97
N GLY A 47 -16.97 15.36 -14.42
CA GLY A 47 -16.54 16.76 -14.21
C GLY A 47 -16.15 17.10 -12.76
N ARG A 48 -16.05 16.12 -11.86
CA ARG A 48 -15.67 16.30 -10.45
C ARG A 48 -14.41 15.47 -10.13
N LYS A 49 -13.65 15.91 -9.13
CA LYS A 49 -12.48 15.14 -8.64
C LYS A 49 -12.94 13.78 -8.07
N PRO A 50 -12.19 12.69 -8.32
CA PRO A 50 -12.43 11.39 -7.69
C PRO A 50 -12.61 11.49 -6.17
N PHE A 51 -13.53 10.69 -5.64
CA PHE A 51 -13.90 10.68 -4.22
C PHE A 51 -13.43 9.39 -3.55
N LEU A 52 -12.54 9.49 -2.57
CA LEU A 52 -12.12 8.34 -1.77
C LEU A 52 -13.15 8.08 -0.67
N GLN A 53 -13.97 7.04 -0.85
CA GLN A 53 -14.85 6.53 0.18
C GLN A 53 -14.08 5.62 1.13
N GLU A 54 -14.20 5.91 2.42
CA GLU A 54 -13.58 5.10 3.47
C GLU A 54 -14.66 4.32 4.21
N VAL A 55 -14.47 3.00 4.29
CA VAL A 55 -15.40 2.10 4.98
C VAL A 55 -14.69 1.50 6.19
N LEU A 56 -15.34 1.56 7.34
CA LEU A 56 -14.89 0.89 8.56
C LEU A 56 -15.03 -0.62 8.36
N PRO A 57 -13.94 -1.40 8.51
CA PRO A 57 -14.04 -2.84 8.48
C PRO A 57 -15.00 -3.38 9.55
N HIS A 58 -15.77 -4.38 9.18
CA HIS A 58 -16.57 -5.18 10.10
C HIS A 58 -15.97 -6.60 10.12
N PRO A 59 -16.16 -7.37 11.21
CA PRO A 59 -15.65 -8.74 11.33
C PRO A 59 -16.46 -9.74 10.48
N CYS A 60 -16.80 -9.37 9.25
CA CYS A 60 -17.56 -10.15 8.30
C CYS A 60 -16.93 -10.13 6.91
N ALA A 61 -17.32 -11.10 6.09
CA ALA A 61 -17.02 -11.10 4.67
C ALA A 61 -18.04 -10.27 3.90
N ASN A 62 -17.61 -9.68 2.79
CA ASN A 62 -18.47 -8.94 1.87
C ASN A 62 -18.27 -9.44 0.44
N VAL A 63 -19.34 -9.53 -0.32
CA VAL A 63 -19.28 -9.72 -1.78
C VAL A 63 -19.67 -8.39 -2.42
N CYS A 64 -18.80 -7.82 -3.23
CA CYS A 64 -19.01 -6.51 -3.85
C CYS A 64 -18.97 -6.64 -5.37
N PHE A 65 -19.95 -6.05 -6.03
CA PHE A 65 -20.05 -5.91 -7.48
C PHE A 65 -19.88 -4.44 -7.82
N GLU A 66 -18.71 -4.09 -8.35
CA GLU A 66 -18.36 -2.74 -8.76
C GLU A 66 -18.25 -2.69 -10.29
N PRO A 67 -18.27 -1.50 -10.94
CA PRO A 67 -18.00 -1.38 -12.38
C PRO A 67 -16.63 -1.92 -12.81
N ALA A 68 -15.73 -2.12 -11.84
CA ALA A 68 -14.40 -2.67 -12.05
C ALA A 68 -14.32 -4.21 -11.91
N GLY A 69 -15.46 -4.85 -11.60
CA GLY A 69 -15.62 -6.29 -11.44
C GLY A 69 -16.17 -6.69 -10.06
N ALA A 70 -16.35 -8.00 -9.89
CA ALA A 70 -16.86 -8.61 -8.66
C ALA A 70 -15.74 -9.20 -7.80
N SER A 71 -15.79 -8.95 -6.48
CA SER A 71 -14.84 -9.53 -5.54
C SER A 71 -15.44 -9.92 -4.19
N VAL A 72 -14.83 -10.94 -3.60
CA VAL A 72 -15.03 -11.36 -2.22
C VAL A 72 -13.97 -10.72 -1.35
N HIS A 73 -14.42 -10.00 -0.33
CA HIS A 73 -13.61 -9.35 0.67
C HIS A 73 -13.71 -10.14 1.97
N GLY A 74 -12.59 -10.67 2.47
CA GLY A 74 -12.57 -11.26 3.81
C GLY A 74 -12.60 -10.19 4.90
N VAL A 75 -12.34 -10.62 6.13
CA VAL A 75 -12.20 -9.67 7.24
C VAL A 75 -10.95 -8.83 7.03
N HIS A 76 -11.15 -7.52 6.85
CA HIS A 76 -10.06 -6.56 6.81
C HIS A 76 -9.73 -6.07 8.23
N THR A 77 -8.51 -6.29 8.68
CA THR A 77 -8.01 -5.79 9.97
C THR A 77 -7.63 -4.31 9.91
N ARG A 78 -7.47 -3.77 8.69
CA ARG A 78 -7.10 -2.38 8.39
C ARG A 78 -8.17 -1.67 7.57
N ARG A 79 -8.22 -0.34 7.65
CA ARG A 79 -9.19 0.48 6.92
C ARG A 79 -9.07 0.26 5.40
N ALA A 80 -10.20 0.03 4.74
CA ALA A 80 -10.30 -0.03 3.29
C ALA A 80 -10.72 1.35 2.75
N SER A 81 -10.13 1.73 1.61
CA SER A 81 -10.45 2.98 0.93
C SER A 81 -10.74 2.66 -0.53
N HIS A 82 -11.92 3.05 -0.99
CA HIS A 82 -12.41 2.83 -2.36
C HIS A 82 -12.43 4.17 -3.07
N LEU A 83 -11.73 4.28 -4.20
CA LEU A 83 -11.75 5.50 -4.99
C LEU A 83 -12.88 5.43 -6.02
N LEU A 84 -13.84 6.33 -5.91
CA LEU A 84 -14.94 6.48 -6.86
C LEU A 84 -14.59 7.60 -7.85
N ALA A 85 -14.73 7.31 -9.14
CA ALA A 85 -14.50 8.26 -10.24
C ALA A 85 -15.53 8.04 -11.34
N GLY A 86 -15.72 9.04 -12.21
CA GLY A 86 -16.73 9.00 -13.27
C GLY A 86 -18.13 8.80 -12.70
N SER A 87 -18.97 8.03 -13.38
CA SER A 87 -20.28 7.60 -12.88
C SER A 87 -20.33 6.09 -12.74
N GLY A 88 -21.05 5.58 -11.74
CA GLY A 88 -21.15 4.14 -11.55
C GLY A 88 -22.13 3.75 -10.44
N MET A 89 -22.32 2.43 -10.31
CA MET A 89 -23.11 1.84 -9.23
C MET A 89 -22.42 0.57 -8.74
N THR A 90 -22.41 0.41 -7.42
CA THR A 90 -21.90 -0.77 -6.72
C THR A 90 -23.04 -1.40 -5.92
N VAL A 91 -23.13 -2.73 -5.95
CA VAL A 91 -23.96 -3.50 -5.02
C VAL A 91 -23.07 -4.36 -4.15
N GLY A 92 -23.26 -4.29 -2.84
CA GLY A 92 -22.52 -5.06 -1.85
C GLY A 92 -23.46 -5.95 -1.03
N THR A 93 -23.01 -7.16 -0.71
CA THR A 93 -23.69 -8.09 0.18
C THR A 93 -22.79 -8.34 1.38
N THR A 94 -23.24 -7.95 2.57
CA THR A 94 -22.55 -8.21 3.83
C THR A 94 -23.10 -9.49 4.44
N PHE A 95 -22.23 -10.46 4.68
CA PHE A 95 -22.59 -11.71 5.35
C PHE A 95 -22.62 -11.51 6.86
N ARG A 96 -23.39 -12.35 7.54
CA ARG A 96 -23.24 -12.52 9.00
C ARG A 96 -21.85 -13.05 9.30
N SER A 97 -21.31 -12.63 10.43
CA SER A 97 -19.93 -12.96 10.78
C SER A 97 -19.82 -14.48 10.99
N GLY A 98 -18.87 -15.14 10.32
CA GLY A 98 -18.73 -16.60 10.33
C GLY A 98 -19.49 -17.34 9.23
N MET A 99 -20.56 -16.77 8.68
CA MET A 99 -21.48 -17.51 7.79
C MET A 99 -20.99 -17.64 6.34
N PHE A 100 -20.07 -16.77 5.90
CA PHE A 100 -19.50 -16.88 4.56
C PHE A 100 -18.67 -18.16 4.36
N ALA A 101 -18.15 -18.76 5.45
CA ALA A 101 -17.41 -20.01 5.39
C ALA A 101 -18.22 -21.17 4.81
N SER A 102 -19.56 -21.12 4.89
CA SER A 102 -20.46 -22.11 4.30
C SER A 102 -20.54 -22.02 2.77
N PHE A 103 -20.12 -20.89 2.18
CA PHE A 103 -20.22 -20.65 0.73
C PHE A 103 -18.89 -20.83 0.00
N THR A 104 -17.77 -20.97 0.72
CA THR A 104 -16.44 -21.00 0.11
C THR A 104 -15.61 -22.20 0.54
N ARG A 105 -14.79 -22.70 -0.38
CA ARG A 105 -13.73 -23.68 -0.09
C ARG A 105 -12.42 -23.01 0.34
N VAL A 106 -12.30 -21.70 0.15
CA VAL A 106 -11.10 -20.94 0.55
C VAL A 106 -11.15 -20.75 2.06
N PRO A 107 -10.10 -21.15 2.81
CA PRO A 107 -10.07 -20.90 4.25
C PRO A 107 -10.20 -19.41 4.59
N MET A 108 -11.07 -19.06 5.55
CA MET A 108 -11.30 -17.64 5.90
C MET A 108 -10.03 -16.94 6.39
N ALA A 109 -9.08 -17.67 6.97
CA ALA A 109 -7.77 -17.15 7.33
C ALA A 109 -6.94 -16.68 6.12
N GLU A 110 -7.14 -17.27 4.94
CA GLU A 110 -6.49 -16.85 3.70
C GLU A 110 -7.19 -15.67 3.02
N LEU A 111 -8.47 -15.44 3.36
CA LEU A 111 -9.23 -14.27 2.92
C LEU A 111 -9.00 -13.05 3.83
N ALA A 112 -8.42 -13.24 5.02
CA ALA A 112 -8.11 -12.15 5.94
C ALA A 112 -7.18 -11.12 5.27
N ASP A 113 -7.54 -9.83 5.40
CA ASP A 113 -6.85 -8.69 4.78
C ASP A 113 -6.70 -8.76 3.25
N ARG A 114 -7.47 -9.64 2.58
CA ARG A 114 -7.40 -9.87 1.14
C ARG A 114 -8.77 -9.69 0.48
N SER A 115 -8.72 -9.40 -0.80
CA SER A 115 -9.90 -9.37 -1.67
C SER A 115 -9.60 -10.20 -2.89
N LEU A 116 -10.38 -11.26 -3.11
CA LEU A 116 -10.20 -12.17 -4.24
C LEU A 116 -11.28 -11.91 -5.30
N PRO A 117 -10.96 -12.04 -6.60
CA PRO A 117 -11.98 -12.06 -7.64
C PRO A 117 -13.04 -13.12 -7.37
N LEU A 118 -14.30 -12.86 -7.76
CA LEU A 118 -15.40 -13.79 -7.51
C LEU A 118 -15.14 -15.19 -8.09
N ALA A 119 -14.56 -15.24 -9.29
CA ALA A 119 -14.14 -16.48 -9.97
C ALA A 119 -13.07 -17.27 -9.19
N ALA A 120 -12.20 -16.62 -8.41
CA ALA A 120 -11.21 -17.32 -7.59
C ALA A 120 -11.82 -18.03 -6.38
N VAL A 121 -13.03 -17.62 -5.97
CA VAL A 121 -13.74 -18.16 -4.80
C VAL A 121 -14.81 -19.17 -5.23
N PHE A 122 -15.54 -18.87 -6.30
CA PHE A 122 -16.67 -19.67 -6.78
C PHE A 122 -16.44 -20.37 -8.12
N GLY A 123 -15.24 -20.25 -8.71
CA GLY A 123 -14.93 -20.86 -10.00
C GLY A 123 -15.76 -20.26 -11.15
N PRO A 124 -16.11 -21.06 -12.18
CA PRO A 124 -16.90 -20.61 -13.33
C PRO A 124 -18.24 -19.98 -12.92
N ASP A 125 -18.88 -20.51 -11.88
CA ASP A 125 -20.15 -19.98 -11.38
C ASP A 125 -20.03 -18.53 -10.88
N GLY A 126 -18.87 -18.17 -10.33
CA GLY A 126 -18.58 -16.79 -9.92
C GLY A 126 -18.51 -15.85 -11.12
N THR A 127 -17.92 -16.29 -12.23
CA THR A 127 -17.91 -15.53 -13.48
C THR A 127 -19.31 -15.35 -14.05
N THR A 128 -20.14 -16.41 -14.02
CA THR A 128 -21.54 -16.36 -14.47
C THR A 128 -22.33 -15.35 -13.65
N LEU A 129 -22.21 -15.39 -12.32
CA LEU A 129 -22.89 -14.43 -11.44
C LEU A 129 -22.44 -12.98 -11.70
N GLU A 130 -21.15 -12.76 -11.91
CA GLU A 130 -20.61 -11.42 -12.24
C GLU A 130 -21.28 -10.85 -13.49
N LEU A 131 -21.41 -11.66 -14.55
CA LEU A 131 -22.08 -11.26 -15.80
C LEU A 131 -23.59 -11.04 -15.61
N GLU A 132 -24.26 -11.91 -14.86
CA GLU A 132 -25.70 -11.80 -14.57
C GLU A 132 -26.01 -10.51 -13.82
N VAL A 133 -25.23 -10.17 -12.79
CA VAL A 133 -25.39 -8.94 -12.00
C VAL A 133 -25.03 -7.71 -12.83
N GLU A 134 -24.00 -7.78 -13.66
CA GLU A 134 -23.59 -6.67 -14.52
C GLU A 134 -24.67 -6.32 -15.56
N ALA A 135 -25.34 -7.32 -16.12
CA ALA A 135 -26.43 -7.15 -17.09
C ALA A 135 -27.66 -6.41 -16.51
N GLN A 136 -27.83 -6.40 -15.18
CA GLN A 136 -28.96 -5.72 -14.54
C GLN A 136 -28.69 -4.22 -14.35
N THR A 137 -29.71 -3.40 -14.57
CA THR A 137 -29.62 -1.93 -14.47
C THR A 137 -30.09 -1.38 -13.11
N SER A 138 -30.97 -2.09 -12.40
CA SER A 138 -31.48 -1.68 -11.09
C SER A 138 -30.78 -2.38 -9.94
N ALA A 139 -30.68 -1.72 -8.78
CA ALA A 139 -30.11 -2.32 -7.58
C ALA A 139 -30.92 -3.55 -7.12
N GLY A 140 -32.25 -3.50 -7.23
CA GLY A 140 -33.14 -4.61 -6.85
C GLY A 140 -32.89 -5.87 -7.67
N ALA A 141 -32.84 -5.76 -9.01
CA ALA A 141 -32.57 -6.90 -9.89
C ALA A 141 -31.16 -7.49 -9.68
N ARG A 142 -30.17 -6.64 -9.39
CA ARG A 142 -28.83 -7.09 -9.01
C ARG A 142 -28.84 -7.89 -7.71
N ILE A 143 -29.56 -7.41 -6.69
CA ILE A 143 -29.71 -8.12 -5.42
C ILE A 143 -30.40 -9.46 -5.64
N GLU A 144 -31.48 -9.50 -6.42
CA GLU A 144 -32.21 -10.73 -6.72
C GLU A 144 -31.33 -11.80 -7.41
N ALA A 145 -30.48 -11.40 -8.35
CA ALA A 145 -29.49 -12.29 -8.98
C ALA A 145 -28.50 -12.86 -7.95
N ILE A 146 -27.99 -12.01 -7.04
CA ILE A 146 -27.11 -12.43 -5.95
C ILE A 146 -27.83 -13.41 -5.01
N GLU A 147 -29.05 -13.10 -4.60
CA GLU A 147 -29.83 -13.95 -3.71
C GLU A 147 -30.17 -15.30 -4.34
N THR A 148 -30.52 -15.32 -5.62
CA THR A 148 -30.76 -16.56 -6.39
C THR A 148 -29.51 -17.44 -6.39
N PHE A 149 -28.35 -16.85 -6.63
CA PHE A 149 -27.08 -17.57 -6.59
C PHE A 149 -26.74 -18.13 -5.21
N LEU A 150 -27.01 -17.36 -4.15
CA LEU A 150 -26.78 -17.79 -2.77
C LEU A 150 -27.74 -18.90 -2.37
N ARG A 151 -29.03 -18.80 -2.73
CA ARG A 151 -30.05 -19.82 -2.45
C ARG A 151 -29.70 -21.16 -3.08
N ALA A 152 -29.20 -21.16 -4.32
CA ALA A 152 -28.73 -22.37 -4.99
C ALA A 152 -27.55 -23.06 -4.28
N ARG A 153 -26.87 -22.35 -3.38
CA ARG A 153 -25.69 -22.81 -2.62
C ARG A 153 -25.94 -22.89 -1.12
N LEU A 154 -27.17 -22.65 -0.65
CA LEU A 154 -27.51 -22.89 0.74
C LEU A 154 -27.46 -24.40 0.98
N THR A 155 -26.44 -24.84 1.69
CA THR A 155 -26.36 -26.21 2.19
C THR A 155 -27.08 -26.33 3.52
N THR A 156 -27.21 -27.56 4.03
CA THR A 156 -27.62 -27.80 5.41
C THR A 156 -26.77 -26.99 6.39
N PRO A 157 -27.35 -26.45 7.48
CA PRO A 157 -26.61 -25.61 8.40
C PRO A 157 -25.43 -26.34 9.04
N ASP A 158 -24.22 -25.77 8.96
CA ASP A 158 -23.05 -26.27 9.68
C ASP A 158 -23.21 -25.94 11.18
N PRO A 159 -23.35 -26.95 12.07
CA PRO A 159 -23.53 -26.72 13.50
C PRO A 159 -22.38 -25.91 14.13
N THR A 160 -21.18 -26.01 13.57
CA THR A 160 -20.01 -25.25 14.03
C THR A 160 -20.10 -23.78 13.60
N ALA A 161 -20.58 -23.51 12.38
CA ALA A 161 -20.82 -22.14 11.92
C ALA A 161 -21.91 -21.47 12.76
N GLN A 162 -22.98 -22.20 13.07
CA GLN A 162 -24.03 -21.75 13.99
C GLN A 162 -23.47 -21.45 15.38
N LEU A 163 -22.62 -22.32 15.94
CA LEU A 163 -21.95 -22.04 17.22
C LEU A 163 -21.12 -20.74 17.16
N VAL A 164 -20.37 -20.51 16.08
CA VAL A 164 -19.61 -19.28 15.88
C VAL A 164 -20.53 -18.05 15.83
N GLU A 165 -21.67 -18.15 15.14
CA GLU A 165 -22.66 -17.08 15.13
C GLU A 165 -23.18 -16.78 16.54
N HIS A 166 -23.57 -17.81 17.31
CA HIS A 166 -24.03 -17.63 18.70
C HIS A 166 -22.97 -16.97 19.59
N ILE A 167 -21.69 -17.33 19.43
CA ILE A 167 -20.57 -16.70 20.16
C ILE A 167 -20.47 -15.21 19.79
N ILE A 168 -20.54 -14.88 18.50
CA ILE A 168 -20.45 -13.50 18.02
C ILE A 168 -21.63 -12.67 18.53
N ASP A 169 -22.82 -13.26 18.53
CA ASP A 169 -24.04 -12.66 19.05
C ASP A 169 -23.92 -12.32 20.55
N TRP A 170 -23.30 -13.21 21.32
CA TRP A 170 -22.93 -12.93 22.71
C TRP A 170 -21.89 -11.83 22.82
N MET A 171 -20.82 -11.86 22.02
CA MET A 171 -19.76 -10.83 22.03
C MET A 171 -20.29 -9.43 21.70
N LEU A 172 -21.35 -9.31 20.89
CA LEU A 172 -22.02 -8.04 20.60
C LEU A 172 -22.79 -7.47 21.81
N ARG A 173 -23.19 -8.33 22.75
CA ARG A 173 -23.99 -7.98 23.94
C ARG A 173 -23.20 -8.08 25.25
N CYS A 174 -21.95 -8.54 25.18
CA CYS A 174 -21.16 -8.81 26.37
C CYS A 174 -20.86 -7.52 27.15
N PRO A 175 -20.67 -7.62 28.48
CA PRO A 175 -20.27 -6.48 29.29
C PRO A 175 -19.02 -5.80 28.75
N VAL A 176 -19.00 -4.48 28.85
CA VAL A 176 -17.81 -3.69 28.55
C VAL A 176 -16.64 -4.21 29.39
N GLY A 177 -15.52 -4.53 28.74
CA GLY A 177 -14.33 -5.06 29.41
C GLY A 177 -14.12 -6.58 29.32
N SER A 178 -15.11 -7.36 28.86
CA SER A 178 -14.98 -8.82 28.67
C SER A 178 -13.71 -9.24 27.93
N ARG A 179 -12.97 -10.19 28.48
CA ARG A 179 -11.76 -10.76 27.89
C ARG A 179 -12.12 -11.97 27.03
N VAL A 180 -11.16 -12.41 26.21
CA VAL A 180 -11.30 -13.64 25.43
C VAL A 180 -11.54 -14.86 26.34
N THR A 181 -10.97 -14.85 27.54
CA THR A 181 -11.19 -15.88 28.57
C THR A 181 -12.65 -15.96 29.00
N ASP A 182 -13.34 -14.82 29.07
CA ASP A 182 -14.73 -14.74 29.53
C ASP A 182 -15.68 -15.28 28.45
N VAL A 183 -15.39 -14.97 27.17
CA VAL A 183 -16.08 -15.56 26.03
C VAL A 183 -15.89 -17.08 26.02
N ALA A 184 -14.65 -17.54 26.21
CA ALA A 184 -14.33 -18.96 26.21
C ALA A 184 -15.02 -19.71 27.35
N ALA A 185 -15.04 -19.13 28.55
CA ALA A 185 -15.72 -19.69 29.72
C ALA A 185 -17.24 -19.75 29.54
N HIS A 186 -17.86 -18.70 28.98
CA HIS A 186 -19.31 -18.66 28.76
C HIS A 186 -19.80 -19.75 27.80
N HIS A 187 -18.97 -20.14 26.82
CA HIS A 187 -19.29 -21.20 25.86
C HIS A 187 -18.58 -22.52 26.17
N GLU A 188 -18.17 -22.73 27.43
CA GLU A 188 -17.60 -24.00 27.94
C GLU A 188 -16.45 -24.55 27.09
N MET A 189 -15.58 -23.66 26.59
CA MET A 189 -14.47 -24.05 25.72
C MET A 189 -13.14 -23.43 26.15
N SER A 190 -12.04 -24.06 25.72
CA SER A 190 -10.72 -23.47 25.93
C SER A 190 -10.51 -22.23 25.04
N THR A 191 -9.72 -21.27 25.51
CA THR A 191 -9.32 -20.10 24.70
C THR A 191 -8.66 -20.51 23.38
N ARG A 192 -7.90 -21.62 23.37
CA ARG A 192 -7.27 -22.16 22.16
C ARG A 192 -8.30 -22.69 21.17
N ALA A 193 -9.35 -23.37 21.64
CA ALA A 193 -10.45 -23.84 20.80
C ALA A 193 -11.20 -22.66 20.17
N LEU A 194 -11.52 -21.63 20.97
CA LEU A 194 -12.16 -20.40 20.51
C LEU A 194 -11.33 -19.69 19.43
N GLN A 195 -10.03 -19.51 19.66
CA GLN A 195 -9.11 -18.91 18.69
C GLN A 195 -9.05 -19.68 17.37
N ARG A 196 -9.04 -21.03 17.43
CA ARG A 196 -9.03 -21.89 16.24
C ARG A 196 -10.34 -21.77 15.45
N LEU A 197 -11.49 -21.76 16.13
CA LEU A 197 -12.80 -21.56 15.50
C LEU A 197 -12.87 -20.22 14.77
N PHE A 198 -12.50 -19.14 15.46
CA PHE A 198 -12.51 -17.79 14.91
C PHE A 198 -11.57 -17.63 13.70
N ARG A 199 -10.37 -18.21 13.76
CA ARG A 199 -9.46 -18.20 12.61
C ARG A 199 -10.03 -18.95 11.41
N ARG A 200 -10.76 -20.05 11.64
CA ARG A 200 -11.36 -20.88 10.57
C ARG A 200 -12.61 -20.24 9.93
N TYR A 201 -13.51 -19.69 10.74
CA TYR A 201 -14.83 -19.23 10.27
C TYR A 201 -14.92 -17.71 10.06
N VAL A 202 -14.16 -16.93 10.83
CA VAL A 202 -14.17 -15.46 10.74
C VAL A 202 -12.93 -14.96 9.98
N GLY A 203 -11.80 -15.64 10.10
CA GLY A 203 -10.51 -15.21 9.54
C GLY A 203 -9.73 -14.25 10.44
N ALA A 204 -10.31 -13.83 11.57
CA ALA A 204 -9.66 -12.98 12.57
C ALA A 204 -9.79 -13.57 13.97
N GLY A 205 -8.86 -13.25 14.87
CA GLY A 205 -8.87 -13.78 16.24
C GLY A 205 -9.95 -13.14 17.14
N PRO A 206 -10.44 -13.84 18.17
CA PRO A 206 -11.53 -13.38 19.04
C PRO A 206 -11.20 -12.09 19.80
N LYS A 207 -9.92 -11.89 20.17
CA LYS A 207 -9.45 -10.62 20.78
C LYS A 207 -9.68 -9.44 19.84
N TRP A 208 -9.31 -9.60 18.57
CA TRP A 208 -9.47 -8.56 17.56
C TRP A 208 -10.95 -8.26 17.32
N VAL A 209 -11.80 -9.29 17.25
CA VAL A 209 -13.25 -9.13 17.08
C VAL A 209 -13.89 -8.37 18.27
N LEU A 210 -13.57 -8.72 19.52
CA LEU A 210 -14.02 -7.98 20.72
C LEU A 210 -13.59 -6.52 20.67
N GLN A 211 -12.30 -6.28 20.41
CA GLN A 211 -11.74 -4.94 20.31
C GLN A 211 -12.43 -4.15 19.19
N ARG A 212 -12.81 -4.83 18.11
CA ARG A 212 -13.48 -4.23 16.98
C ARG A 212 -14.88 -3.75 17.29
N TYR A 213 -15.70 -4.58 17.93
CA TYR A 213 -17.05 -4.18 18.33
C TYR A 213 -17.01 -3.00 19.30
N ARG A 214 -16.07 -3.00 20.26
CA ARG A 214 -15.86 -1.87 21.17
C ARG A 214 -15.56 -0.57 20.46
N LEU A 215 -14.66 -0.60 19.48
CA LEU A 215 -14.31 0.61 18.75
C LEU A 215 -15.45 1.13 17.86
N HIS A 216 -16.29 0.25 17.31
CA HIS A 216 -17.50 0.64 16.60
C HIS A 216 -18.50 1.33 17.54
N SER A 217 -18.76 0.75 18.72
CA SER A 217 -19.58 1.40 19.76
C SER A 217 -19.00 2.74 20.21
N ALA A 218 -17.67 2.87 20.27
CA ALA A 218 -16.99 4.14 20.55
C ALA A 218 -17.28 5.19 19.47
N ALA A 219 -17.16 4.80 18.20
CA ALA A 219 -17.39 5.69 17.07
C ALA A 219 -18.86 6.17 17.03
N GLU A 220 -19.80 5.29 17.36
CA GLU A 220 -21.23 5.61 17.49
C GLU A 220 -21.51 6.57 18.64
N ARG A 221 -20.95 6.34 19.84
CA ARG A 221 -21.08 7.25 20.99
C ARG A 221 -20.52 8.65 20.70
N ILE A 222 -19.36 8.71 20.04
CA ILE A 222 -18.75 9.98 19.60
C ILE A 222 -19.61 10.67 18.54
N ALA A 223 -20.21 9.91 17.62
CA ALA A 223 -21.14 10.44 16.63
C ALA A 223 -22.42 10.98 17.26
N ALA A 224 -22.94 10.31 18.30
CA ALA A 224 -24.09 10.72 19.09
C ALA A 224 -23.80 11.93 20.01
N GLY A 225 -22.55 12.42 20.07
CA GLY A 225 -22.19 13.62 20.80
C GLY A 225 -21.98 13.41 22.31
N ASP A 226 -21.67 12.17 22.72
CA ASP A 226 -21.30 11.84 24.10
C ASP A 226 -20.14 12.75 24.58
N ARG A 227 -20.29 13.33 25.78
CA ARG A 227 -19.39 14.32 26.36
C ARG A 227 -18.45 13.74 27.42
N GLY A 228 -18.48 12.43 27.67
CA GLY A 228 -17.53 11.77 28.54
C GLY A 228 -16.09 12.06 28.12
N GLY A 229 -15.19 12.28 29.08
CA GLY A 229 -13.78 12.52 28.79
C GLY A 229 -13.17 11.32 28.03
N TRP A 230 -12.14 11.52 27.21
CA TRP A 230 -11.54 10.41 26.43
C TRP A 230 -11.04 9.25 27.28
N ALA A 231 -10.59 9.54 28.51
CA ALA A 231 -10.20 8.54 29.49
C ALA A 231 -11.39 7.71 29.99
N GLU A 232 -12.56 8.33 30.15
CA GLU A 232 -13.80 7.67 30.58
C GLU A 232 -14.38 6.79 29.46
N ILE A 233 -14.34 7.27 28.21
CA ILE A 233 -14.68 6.45 27.03
C ILE A 233 -13.70 5.27 26.91
N ALA A 234 -12.39 5.48 27.11
CA ALA A 234 -11.40 4.41 27.06
C ALA A 234 -11.64 3.35 28.16
N ALA A 235 -11.85 3.78 29.41
CA ALA A 235 -12.14 2.90 30.53
C ALA A 235 -13.46 2.15 30.33
N GLY A 236 -14.51 2.86 29.92
CA GLY A 236 -15.81 2.33 29.53
C GLY A 236 -15.82 1.55 28.20
N LEU A 237 -14.65 1.22 27.65
CA LEU A 237 -14.46 0.28 26.53
C LEU A 237 -13.44 -0.82 26.88
N GLY A 238 -12.97 -0.86 28.13
CA GLY A 238 -12.01 -1.85 28.62
C GLY A 238 -10.57 -1.62 28.15
N TYR A 239 -10.18 -0.39 27.80
CA TYR A 239 -8.78 -0.05 27.56
C TYR A 239 -8.07 0.24 28.88
N ALA A 240 -6.79 -0.16 28.97
CA ALA A 240 -5.96 0.09 30.15
C ALA A 240 -5.65 1.59 30.34
N ASP A 241 -5.54 2.33 29.24
CA ASP A 241 -5.26 3.76 29.26
C ASP A 241 -5.77 4.46 27.98
N GLN A 242 -5.86 5.79 28.06
CA GLN A 242 -6.31 6.64 26.96
C GLN A 242 -5.37 6.61 25.74
N ALA A 243 -4.05 6.45 25.92
CA ALA A 243 -3.09 6.50 24.82
C ALA A 243 -3.22 5.27 23.91
N HIS A 244 -3.44 4.09 24.51
CA HIS A 244 -3.76 2.85 23.82
C HIS A 244 -5.07 2.99 23.03
N PHE A 245 -6.13 3.50 23.65
CA PHE A 245 -7.40 3.78 22.98
C PHE A 245 -7.22 4.74 21.79
N VAL A 246 -6.49 5.85 21.97
CA VAL A 246 -6.26 6.83 20.89
C VAL A 246 -5.47 6.23 19.73
N ARG A 247 -4.50 5.35 20.01
CA ARG A 247 -3.73 4.65 18.96
C ARG A 247 -4.63 3.73 18.15
N ASP A 248 -5.42 2.89 18.80
CA ASP A 248 -6.29 1.92 18.12
C ASP A 248 -7.45 2.60 17.40
N PHE A 249 -8.04 3.62 18.01
CA PHE A 249 -9.05 4.46 17.38
C PHE A 249 -8.49 5.16 16.14
N ARG A 250 -7.27 5.71 16.20
CA ARG A 250 -6.63 6.33 15.03
C ARG A 250 -6.35 5.31 13.93
N MET A 251 -5.88 4.11 14.26
CA MET A 251 -5.65 3.06 13.27
C MET A 251 -6.94 2.64 12.56
N LEU A 252 -8.06 2.67 13.27
CA LEU A 252 -9.36 2.33 12.72
C LEU A 252 -10.03 3.47 11.95
N VAL A 253 -10.28 4.59 12.64
CA VAL A 253 -11.08 5.72 12.15
C VAL A 253 -10.24 6.65 11.25
N GLY A 254 -8.91 6.50 11.25
CA GLY A 254 -7.96 7.30 10.46
C GLY A 254 -7.57 8.63 11.10
N VAL A 255 -8.33 9.10 12.10
CA VAL A 255 -8.07 10.30 12.90
C VAL A 255 -8.20 10.00 14.39
N THR A 256 -7.61 10.84 15.24
CA THR A 256 -7.79 10.69 16.69
C THR A 256 -9.22 11.09 17.10
N PRO A 257 -9.73 10.60 18.25
CA PRO A 257 -11.06 10.98 18.75
C PRO A 257 -11.27 12.50 18.82
N CYS A 258 -10.24 13.24 19.27
CA CYS A 258 -10.28 14.70 19.35
C CYS A 258 -10.42 15.37 17.97
N VAL A 259 -9.69 14.90 16.95
CA VAL A 259 -9.81 15.42 15.59
C VAL A 259 -11.20 15.10 15.02
N ARG A 260 -11.73 13.90 15.28
CA ARG A 260 -13.09 13.49 14.89
C ARG A 260 -14.17 14.39 15.52
N ASP A 261 -14.08 14.68 16.82
CA ASP A 261 -14.99 15.60 17.52
C ASP A 261 -14.90 17.03 16.96
N ARG A 262 -13.68 17.53 16.71
CA ARG A 262 -13.47 18.86 16.11
C ARG A 262 -14.07 18.99 14.71
N LEU A 263 -13.98 17.94 13.88
CA LEU A 263 -14.59 17.92 12.54
C LEU A 263 -16.13 17.95 12.58
N ARG A 264 -16.76 17.60 13.72
CA ARG A 264 -18.22 17.73 13.93
C ARG A 264 -18.63 19.18 14.22
N ARG A 265 -17.75 19.98 14.84
CA ARG A 265 -18.09 21.34 15.29
C ARG A 265 -17.96 22.34 14.14
N PRO A 266 -18.92 23.28 13.96
CA PRO A 266 -18.72 24.41 13.05
C PRO A 266 -17.51 25.25 13.47
N ARG A 267 -16.73 25.71 12.49
CA ARG A 267 -15.47 26.46 12.71
C ARG A 267 -15.75 27.79 13.44
N LEU A 268 -15.21 27.94 14.65
CA LEU A 268 -14.96 29.24 15.26
C LEU A 268 -13.51 29.67 14.95
N ALA A 269 -13.31 30.97 14.70
CA ALA A 269 -12.05 31.55 14.24
C ALA A 269 -10.92 31.44 15.31
N PRO A 270 -9.63 31.35 14.92
CA PRO A 270 -8.55 31.11 15.87
C PRO A 270 -8.05 32.38 16.56
N GLY A 271 -8.05 32.37 17.89
CA GLY A 271 -7.36 33.32 18.77
C GLY A 271 -5.89 32.92 19.05
N LYS A 272 -5.09 33.93 19.41
CA LYS A 272 -3.62 34.00 19.40
C LYS A 272 -2.87 33.10 20.41
N SER A 273 -1.72 32.57 19.93
CA SER A 273 -0.39 32.36 20.55
C SER A 273 -0.26 32.11 22.07
N ARG A 274 0.55 31.09 22.45
CA ARG A 274 1.50 31.20 23.57
C ARG A 274 2.77 30.34 23.40
N SER A 275 3.86 30.94 23.85
CA SER A 275 5.29 30.64 23.72
C SER A 275 5.80 29.34 24.35
N ALA A 276 6.79 28.70 23.73
CA ALA A 276 7.63 27.66 24.31
C ALA A 276 8.90 28.26 24.96
N ARG A 277 9.22 27.82 26.19
CA ARG A 277 10.48 28.12 26.88
C ARG A 277 11.52 27.05 26.55
N ALA A 278 12.75 27.48 26.24
CA ALA A 278 13.92 26.62 26.07
C ALA A 278 14.49 26.20 27.44
N VAL A 279 14.93 24.94 27.55
CA VAL A 279 15.64 24.41 28.72
C VAL A 279 17.12 24.21 28.34
N VAL A 280 18.01 24.83 29.11
CA VAL A 280 19.47 24.75 29.00
C VAL A 280 19.98 23.56 29.82
N TRP A 281 20.78 22.67 29.23
CA TRP A 281 21.50 21.62 29.96
C TRP A 281 22.97 22.02 30.21
N ARG A 282 23.42 21.92 31.46
CA ARG A 282 24.81 22.11 31.90
C ARG A 282 25.66 20.86 31.62
N ARG A 283 26.91 21.09 31.20
CA ARG A 283 27.96 20.07 31.00
C ARG A 283 28.42 19.48 32.34
N ARG A 284 28.63 18.16 32.39
CA ARG A 284 29.61 17.52 33.31
C ARG A 284 30.71 16.85 32.48
N ARG A 285 31.95 17.12 32.87
CA ARG A 285 33.19 16.56 32.33
C ARG A 285 33.39 15.11 32.80
N ASP A 286 33.75 14.28 31.83
CA ASP A 286 34.85 13.30 31.81
C ASP A 286 34.91 12.15 32.82
N ARG A 287 34.90 10.92 32.28
CA ARG A 287 35.64 9.76 32.78
C ARG A 287 36.17 8.98 31.57
N ARG A 288 37.49 9.07 31.35
CA ARG A 288 38.26 8.29 30.39
C ARG A 288 38.05 6.78 30.61
N ARG A 289 37.80 6.04 29.52
CA ARG A 289 37.95 4.57 29.45
C ARG A 289 39.31 4.22 28.82
N PRO A 290 39.93 3.08 29.17
CA PRO A 290 41.25 2.71 28.68
C PRO A 290 41.23 2.27 27.21
N ALA A 291 42.35 2.47 26.52
CA ALA A 291 42.56 2.12 25.12
C ALA A 291 42.57 0.60 24.94
N CYS A 292 41.78 0.09 24.00
CA CYS A 292 41.94 -1.26 23.47
C CYS A 292 43.09 -1.24 22.45
N GLU A 293 44.26 -1.77 22.82
CA GLU A 293 45.33 -2.08 21.88
C GLU A 293 44.96 -3.31 21.04
N GLY A 294 45.14 -3.22 19.72
CA GLY A 294 45.29 -4.37 18.83
C GLY A 294 44.15 -4.73 17.86
N SER A 295 43.06 -3.97 17.77
CA SER A 295 42.03 -4.25 16.73
C SER A 295 42.51 -3.76 15.35
N PRO A 296 42.36 -4.54 14.27
CA PRO A 296 42.70 -4.09 12.92
C PRO A 296 41.93 -2.80 12.58
N ILE A 297 42.66 -1.75 12.21
CA ILE A 297 42.09 -0.41 11.98
C ILE A 297 41.72 -0.26 10.50
N VAL A 298 40.51 -0.70 10.16
CA VAL A 298 39.95 -0.48 8.83
C VAL A 298 39.57 1.00 8.67
N THR A 299 40.18 1.70 7.71
CA THR A 299 39.95 3.13 7.45
C THR A 299 38.90 3.38 6.36
N PRO A 300 38.16 4.52 6.39
CA PRO A 300 37.21 4.87 5.33
C PRO A 300 37.85 4.96 3.94
N THR A 301 39.10 5.42 3.83
CA THR A 301 39.82 5.52 2.56
C THR A 301 40.09 4.14 1.95
N GLN A 302 40.48 3.16 2.78
CA GLN A 302 40.64 1.76 2.36
C GLN A 302 39.30 1.16 1.89
N LEU A 303 38.21 1.44 2.62
CA LEU A 303 36.87 0.99 2.25
C LEU A 303 36.40 1.60 0.91
N ARG A 304 36.61 2.90 0.68
CA ARG A 304 36.27 3.56 -0.61
C ARG A 304 37.05 2.98 -1.77
N ALA A 305 38.36 2.81 -1.61
CA ALA A 305 39.22 2.22 -2.63
C ALA A 305 38.74 0.79 -3.00
N PHE A 306 38.45 -0.02 -1.98
CA PHE A 306 37.92 -1.37 -2.20
C PHE A 306 36.53 -1.38 -2.85
N ALA A 307 35.59 -0.56 -2.38
CA ALA A 307 34.24 -0.49 -2.95
C ALA A 307 34.24 -0.04 -4.41
N ALA A 308 35.09 0.93 -4.78
CA ALA A 308 35.26 1.37 -6.16
C ALA A 308 35.82 0.26 -7.06
N VAL A 309 36.80 -0.51 -6.58
CA VAL A 309 37.34 -1.68 -7.31
C VAL A 309 36.28 -2.76 -7.51
N VAL A 310 35.46 -3.02 -6.50
CA VAL A 310 34.36 -4.00 -6.59
C VAL A 310 33.36 -3.60 -7.68
N ARG A 311 32.89 -2.35 -7.64
CA ARG A 311 31.85 -1.87 -8.56
C ARG A 311 32.32 -1.75 -10.00
N LEU A 312 33.56 -1.32 -10.22
CA LEU A 312 34.11 -1.09 -11.56
C LEU A 312 34.86 -2.29 -12.14
N GLY A 313 35.12 -3.33 -11.32
CA GLY A 313 35.89 -4.51 -11.72
C GLY A 313 37.35 -4.22 -12.09
N SER A 314 37.86 -3.02 -11.79
CA SER A 314 39.16 -2.54 -12.26
C SER A 314 39.78 -1.54 -11.29
N VAL A 315 41.06 -1.76 -10.97
CA VAL A 315 41.86 -0.82 -10.14
C VAL A 315 42.08 0.50 -10.87
N LYS A 316 42.34 0.45 -12.19
CA LYS A 316 42.58 1.63 -13.00
C LYS A 316 41.32 2.50 -13.10
N SER A 317 40.16 1.88 -13.31
CA SER A 317 38.89 2.60 -13.35
C SER A 317 38.53 3.19 -11.98
N ALA A 318 38.81 2.47 -10.89
CA ALA A 318 38.61 2.96 -9.53
C ALA A 318 39.51 4.16 -9.19
N ALA A 319 40.77 4.13 -9.64
CA ALA A 319 41.69 5.26 -9.46
C ALA A 319 41.21 6.51 -10.20
N ALA A 320 40.73 6.34 -11.43
CA ALA A 320 40.14 7.43 -12.22
C ALA A 320 38.91 8.05 -11.54
N GLU A 321 37.98 7.24 -11.02
CA GLU A 321 36.78 7.75 -10.33
C GLU A 321 37.12 8.48 -9.03
N LEU A 322 38.07 7.94 -8.27
CA LEU A 322 38.47 8.52 -6.98
C LEU A 322 39.46 9.69 -7.14
N ALA A 323 39.85 10.04 -8.37
CA ALA A 323 40.85 11.05 -8.70
C ALA A 323 42.19 10.86 -7.96
N VAL A 324 42.67 9.61 -7.89
CA VAL A 324 43.96 9.23 -7.28
C VAL A 324 44.77 8.36 -8.24
N SER A 325 46.02 8.04 -7.89
CA SER A 325 46.86 7.15 -8.70
C SER A 325 46.49 5.67 -8.54
N ASP A 326 46.72 4.86 -9.59
CA ASP A 326 46.58 3.40 -9.55
C ASP A 326 47.37 2.76 -8.38
N ALA A 327 48.55 3.32 -8.09
CA ALA A 327 49.40 2.90 -6.97
C ALA A 327 48.76 3.19 -5.61
N ALA A 328 48.06 4.33 -5.44
CA ALA A 328 47.36 4.67 -4.20
C ALA A 328 46.17 3.72 -3.94
N VAL A 329 45.36 3.40 -4.97
CA VAL A 329 44.27 2.42 -4.84
C VAL A 329 44.83 1.04 -4.49
N SER A 330 45.90 0.61 -5.16
CA SER A 330 46.56 -0.67 -4.89
C SER A 330 47.12 -0.76 -3.47
N LEU A 331 47.73 0.32 -2.98
CA LEU A 331 48.24 0.43 -1.61
C LEU A 331 47.13 0.28 -0.58
N HIS A 332 46.05 1.06 -0.71
CA HIS A 332 44.92 1.02 0.22
C HIS A 332 44.22 -0.35 0.25
N VAL A 333 43.99 -0.96 -0.91
CA VAL A 333 43.42 -2.31 -0.98
C VAL A 333 44.40 -3.36 -0.43
N GLY A 334 45.70 -3.19 -0.66
CA GLY A 334 46.74 -4.07 -0.13
C GLY A 334 46.83 -4.05 1.40
N GLN A 335 46.76 -2.87 2.01
CA GLN A 335 46.70 -2.71 3.47
C GLN A 335 45.44 -3.35 4.05
N LEU A 336 44.29 -3.13 3.42
CA LEU A 336 43.02 -3.71 3.83
C LEU A 336 43.04 -5.25 3.81
N ARG A 337 43.64 -5.84 2.77
CA ARG A 337 43.85 -7.31 2.68
C ARG A 337 44.71 -7.83 3.82
N LYS A 338 45.78 -7.11 4.17
CA LYS A 338 46.69 -7.49 5.26
C LYS A 338 46.00 -7.41 6.62
N GLU A 339 45.25 -6.35 6.87
CA GLU A 339 44.50 -6.14 8.12
C GLU A 339 43.39 -7.17 8.33
N LEU A 340 42.71 -7.58 7.26
CA LEU A 340 41.60 -8.53 7.31
C LEU A 340 42.03 -10.00 7.16
N GLY A 341 43.29 -10.26 6.79
CA GLY A 341 43.79 -11.60 6.54
C GLY A 341 43.13 -12.33 5.36
N ASP A 342 42.50 -11.60 4.43
CA ASP A 342 41.78 -12.16 3.27
C ASP A 342 42.30 -11.51 1.96
N LYS A 343 42.39 -12.29 0.88
CA LYS A 343 42.82 -11.78 -0.44
C LYS A 343 41.81 -10.82 -1.06
N LEU A 344 40.55 -10.85 -0.62
CA LEU A 344 39.35 -10.13 -1.07
C LEU A 344 38.95 -10.39 -2.54
N PHE A 345 39.92 -10.41 -3.45
CA PHE A 345 39.76 -10.84 -4.83
C PHE A 345 41.09 -11.30 -5.44
N THR A 346 41.00 -12.11 -6.48
CA THR A 346 42.13 -12.55 -7.31
C THR A 346 41.90 -12.13 -8.77
N ARG A 347 42.99 -11.97 -9.53
CA ARG A 347 42.90 -11.76 -10.99
C ARG A 347 42.72 -13.10 -11.69
N THR A 348 41.81 -13.14 -12.66
CA THR A 348 41.54 -14.27 -13.54
C THR A 348 41.58 -13.80 -15.00
N ALA A 349 41.56 -14.74 -15.95
CA ALA A 349 41.49 -14.42 -17.38
C ALA A 349 40.21 -13.63 -17.76
N ALA A 350 39.16 -13.70 -16.94
CA ALA A 350 37.87 -13.01 -17.14
C ALA A 350 37.72 -11.72 -16.30
N GLY A 351 38.76 -11.29 -15.57
CA GLY A 351 38.74 -10.08 -14.74
C GLY A 351 39.04 -10.34 -13.27
N LEU A 352 38.27 -9.75 -12.36
CA LEU A 352 38.44 -9.95 -10.91
C LEU A 352 37.44 -11.00 -10.40
N ALA A 353 37.95 -12.00 -9.67
CA ALA A 353 37.12 -12.97 -8.94
C ALA A 353 37.18 -12.69 -7.44
N PHE A 354 36.03 -12.46 -6.80
CA PHE A 354 35.95 -12.09 -5.38
C PHE A 354 35.94 -13.32 -4.46
N THR A 355 36.58 -13.21 -3.30
CA THR A 355 36.49 -14.20 -2.22
C THR A 355 35.17 -14.05 -1.47
N PRO A 356 34.71 -15.07 -0.71
CA PRO A 356 33.56 -14.90 0.19
C PRO A 356 33.76 -13.77 1.21
N GLY A 357 34.99 -13.56 1.68
CA GLY A 357 35.36 -12.43 2.54
C GLY A 357 35.23 -11.09 1.81
N GLY A 358 35.70 -11.01 0.57
CA GLY A 358 35.57 -9.83 -0.29
C GLY A 358 34.12 -9.43 -0.58
N LEU A 359 33.25 -10.40 -0.87
CA LEU A 359 31.81 -10.14 -1.08
C LEU A 359 31.12 -9.64 0.20
N ARG A 360 31.44 -10.23 1.36
CA ARG A 360 30.91 -9.77 2.66
C ARG A 360 31.40 -8.36 2.99
N LEU A 361 32.70 -8.09 2.76
CA LEU A 361 33.27 -6.77 2.96
C LEU A 361 32.65 -5.74 2.03
N ALA A 362 32.39 -6.08 0.77
CA ALA A 362 31.79 -5.15 -0.20
C ALA A 362 30.41 -4.67 0.27
N SER A 363 29.58 -5.59 0.74
CA SER A 363 28.27 -5.27 1.32
C SER A 363 28.39 -4.32 2.53
N ARG A 364 29.26 -4.65 3.49
CA ARG A 364 29.46 -3.83 4.70
C ARG A 364 30.15 -2.49 4.42
N ALA A 365 31.08 -2.45 3.48
CA ALA A 365 31.75 -1.23 3.05
C ALA A 365 30.73 -0.24 2.49
N ALA A 366 29.81 -0.70 1.64
CA ALA A 366 28.77 0.16 1.08
C ALA A 366 27.84 0.71 2.18
N GLU A 367 27.49 -0.08 3.20
CA GLU A 367 26.71 0.39 4.35
C GLU A 367 27.45 1.45 5.19
N ILE A 368 28.73 1.22 5.48
CA ILE A 368 29.56 2.13 6.29
C ILE A 368 29.78 3.45 5.56
N LEU A 369 30.09 3.39 4.27
CA LEU A 369 30.30 4.58 3.44
C LEU A 369 29.01 5.38 3.28
N GLY A 370 27.87 4.69 3.08
CA GLY A 370 26.55 5.33 3.09
C GLY A 370 26.22 6.01 4.40
N LEU A 371 26.56 5.40 5.55
CA LEU A 371 26.44 6.06 6.87
C LEU A 371 27.34 7.29 6.97
N GLN A 372 28.58 7.21 6.52
CA GLN A 372 29.52 8.33 6.53
C GLN A 372 28.97 9.51 5.72
N GLU A 373 28.55 9.28 4.47
CA GLU A 373 27.98 10.31 3.60
C GLU A 373 26.74 10.94 4.21
N ARG A 374 25.83 10.11 4.74
CA ARG A 374 24.65 10.60 5.45
C ARG A 374 25.00 11.44 6.67
N THR A 375 25.99 11.04 7.46
CA THR A 375 26.44 11.81 8.62
C THR A 375 26.97 13.19 8.20
N ILE A 376 27.76 13.25 7.13
CA ILE A 376 28.25 14.51 6.57
C ILE A 376 27.09 15.39 6.13
N LEU A 377 26.10 14.83 5.43
CA LEU A 377 24.90 15.53 4.99
C LEU A 377 24.09 16.05 6.18
N GLU A 378 23.76 15.21 7.15
CA GLU A 378 22.98 15.60 8.34
C GLU A 378 23.68 16.73 9.13
N VAL A 379 25.01 16.67 9.29
CA VAL A 379 25.78 17.73 9.96
C VAL A 379 25.80 19.01 9.14
N SER A 380 25.99 18.94 7.82
CA SER A 380 25.94 20.12 6.95
C SER A 380 24.55 20.77 6.93
N GLN A 381 23.49 19.95 6.98
CA GLN A 381 22.09 20.36 6.98
C GLN A 381 21.66 20.99 8.31
N ALA A 382 22.21 20.53 9.43
CA ALA A 382 22.04 21.19 10.72
C ALA A 382 22.57 22.63 10.71
N GLY A 383 23.58 22.93 9.88
CA GLY A 383 24.13 24.27 9.69
C GLY A 383 23.33 25.17 8.72
N SER A 384 22.66 24.60 7.71
CA SER A 384 21.88 25.34 6.70
C SER A 384 20.38 25.44 7.02
N GLY A 385 19.89 24.59 7.94
CA GLY A 385 18.48 24.50 8.29
C GLY A 385 17.62 23.81 7.23
N ARG A 386 18.18 23.16 6.20
CA ARG A 386 17.42 22.42 5.16
C ARG A 386 17.60 20.91 5.29
N ARG A 387 16.50 20.16 5.30
CA ARG A 387 16.43 18.69 5.32
C ARG A 387 16.28 18.16 3.90
N LEU A 388 16.99 17.09 3.54
CA LEU A 388 16.83 16.40 2.25
C LEU A 388 16.15 15.04 2.48
N LEU A 389 15.14 14.73 1.67
CA LEU A 389 14.53 13.40 1.59
C LEU A 389 14.80 12.79 0.20
N ARG A 390 15.51 11.67 0.16
CA ARG A 390 15.78 10.91 -1.07
C ARG A 390 14.80 9.76 -1.24
N VAL A 391 14.05 9.79 -2.33
CA VAL A 391 13.02 8.80 -2.65
C VAL A 391 13.40 8.07 -3.95
N ALA A 392 13.62 6.76 -3.87
CA ALA A 392 13.61 5.92 -5.06
C ALA A 392 12.15 5.58 -5.43
N ALA A 393 11.83 5.56 -6.72
CA ALA A 393 10.50 5.20 -7.19
C ALA A 393 10.55 4.27 -8.40
N SER A 394 9.55 3.38 -8.51
CA SER A 394 9.33 2.63 -9.75
C SER A 394 8.81 3.59 -10.83
N SER A 395 9.15 3.37 -12.10
CA SER A 395 8.77 4.25 -13.20
C SER A 395 7.26 4.50 -13.29
N LEU A 396 6.45 3.45 -13.12
CA LEU A 396 4.98 3.56 -13.13
C LEU A 396 4.44 4.42 -11.96
N PHE A 397 5.05 4.32 -10.77
CA PHE A 397 4.68 5.17 -9.63
C PHE A 397 5.13 6.62 -9.83
N ALA A 398 6.38 6.79 -10.28
CA ALA A 398 7.00 8.09 -10.48
C ALA A 398 6.20 8.97 -11.46
N GLU A 399 5.68 8.37 -12.53
CA GLU A 399 4.90 9.10 -13.53
C GLU A 399 3.45 9.37 -13.11
N HIS A 400 2.77 8.40 -12.47
CA HIS A 400 1.32 8.49 -12.27
C HIS A 400 0.88 8.89 -10.86
N ALA A 401 1.76 8.77 -9.85
CA ALA A 401 1.38 8.97 -8.45
C ALA A 401 2.32 9.87 -7.66
N ALA A 402 3.62 9.87 -7.97
CA ALA A 402 4.58 10.68 -7.24
C ALA A 402 4.33 12.20 -7.31
N PRO A 403 3.95 12.82 -8.44
CA PRO A 403 3.90 14.29 -8.54
C PRO A 403 3.02 14.94 -7.48
N GLY A 404 1.75 14.51 -7.38
CA GLY A 404 0.83 15.07 -6.37
C GLY A 404 1.23 14.70 -4.94
N LEU A 405 1.81 13.51 -4.71
CA LEU A 405 2.32 13.12 -3.39
C LEU A 405 3.46 14.03 -2.92
N ILE A 406 4.45 14.24 -3.79
CA ILE A 406 5.65 15.02 -3.47
C ILE A 406 5.27 16.48 -3.29
N GLU A 407 4.47 17.05 -4.20
CA GLU A 407 3.97 18.42 -4.08
C GLU A 407 3.26 18.65 -2.73
N LEU A 408 2.35 17.74 -2.36
CA LEU A 408 1.60 17.86 -1.11
C LEU A 408 2.47 17.66 0.14
N PHE A 409 3.55 16.88 0.05
CA PHE A 409 4.45 16.64 1.18
C PHE A 409 5.45 17.80 1.36
N ALA A 410 6.17 18.14 0.28
CA ALA A 410 7.18 19.20 0.29
C ALA A 410 6.57 20.56 0.63
N GLY A 411 5.33 20.83 0.19
CA GLY A 411 4.61 22.08 0.50
C GLY A 411 4.28 22.31 1.99
N ARG A 412 4.66 21.40 2.90
CA ARG A 412 4.40 21.52 4.35
C ARG A 412 5.55 22.15 5.12
N ALA A 413 6.73 22.18 4.53
CA ALA A 413 7.97 22.49 5.20
C ALA A 413 8.88 23.21 4.21
N ALA A 414 9.04 24.52 4.39
CA ALA A 414 9.91 25.34 3.53
C ALA A 414 11.39 24.94 3.62
N ASP A 415 11.73 24.17 4.65
CA ASP A 415 13.04 23.62 4.93
C ASP A 415 13.25 22.20 4.39
N LEU A 416 12.31 21.63 3.61
CA LEU A 416 12.41 20.25 3.12
C LEU A 416 12.59 20.21 1.60
N ASP A 417 13.74 19.71 1.17
CA ASP A 417 14.02 19.34 -0.21
C ASP A 417 13.70 17.85 -0.42
N VAL A 418 13.02 17.51 -1.52
CA VAL A 418 12.72 16.12 -1.88
C VAL A 418 13.37 15.79 -3.22
N GLU A 419 14.24 14.80 -3.22
CA GLU A 419 14.90 14.28 -4.41
C GLU A 419 14.26 12.94 -4.79
N LEU A 420 13.59 12.90 -5.95
CA LEU A 420 12.96 11.69 -6.48
C LEU A 420 13.81 11.15 -7.63
N SER A 421 14.18 9.87 -7.56
CA SER A 421 14.90 9.18 -8.63
C SER A 421 14.18 7.89 -9.03
N VAL A 422 14.19 7.57 -10.33
CA VAL A 422 13.50 6.42 -10.90
C VAL A 422 14.46 5.25 -11.02
N HIS A 423 14.09 4.08 -10.48
CA HIS A 423 14.94 2.89 -10.47
C HIS A 423 14.14 1.61 -10.74
N ASP A 424 14.83 0.56 -11.17
CA ASP A 424 14.27 -0.79 -11.23
C ASP A 424 14.00 -1.30 -9.79
N PRO A 425 12.79 -1.79 -9.48
CA PRO A 425 12.44 -2.26 -8.12
C PRO A 425 13.40 -3.30 -7.51
N ARG A 426 14.12 -4.06 -8.32
CA ARG A 426 15.14 -5.03 -7.84
C ARG A 426 16.33 -4.34 -7.16
N THR A 427 16.58 -3.08 -7.47
CA THR A 427 17.68 -2.30 -6.89
C THR A 427 17.30 -1.64 -5.56
N PHE A 428 16.01 -1.55 -5.21
CA PHE A 428 15.55 -0.82 -4.03
C PHE A 428 16.19 -1.28 -2.74
N LYS A 429 16.36 -2.60 -2.56
CA LYS A 429 17.03 -3.16 -1.39
C LYS A 429 18.46 -2.65 -1.29
N ALA A 430 19.23 -2.75 -2.37
CA ALA A 430 20.60 -2.26 -2.42
C ALA A 430 20.67 -0.76 -2.14
N LEU A 431 19.82 0.06 -2.76
CA LEU A 431 19.77 1.51 -2.55
C LEU A 431 19.43 1.89 -1.09
N LEU A 432 18.54 1.14 -0.45
CA LEU A 432 18.19 1.34 0.96
C LEU A 432 19.32 0.90 1.90
N THR A 433 19.88 -0.30 1.71
CA THR A 433 20.96 -0.83 2.55
C THR A 433 22.22 0.03 2.46
N THR A 434 22.56 0.50 1.26
CA THR A 434 23.68 1.43 1.03
C THR A 434 23.36 2.87 1.45
N ARG A 435 22.12 3.16 1.88
CA ARG A 435 21.64 4.51 2.26
C ARG A 435 21.78 5.55 1.14
N ALA A 436 21.85 5.11 -0.12
CA ALA A 436 21.78 5.98 -1.28
C ALA A 436 20.42 6.71 -1.34
N VAL A 437 19.36 6.04 -0.86
CA VAL A 437 18.03 6.63 -0.67
C VAL A 437 17.51 6.38 0.75
N ASP A 438 16.62 7.26 1.21
CA ASP A 438 16.00 7.12 2.54
C ASP A 438 14.82 6.15 2.53
N VAL A 439 14.05 6.18 1.43
CA VAL A 439 12.87 5.35 1.19
C VAL A 439 12.79 4.96 -0.28
N ALA A 440 12.11 3.85 -0.57
CA ALA A 440 11.75 3.49 -1.94
C ALA A 440 10.23 3.27 -2.06
N ILE A 441 9.63 3.57 -3.21
CA ILE A 441 8.20 3.36 -3.47
C ILE A 441 7.99 2.61 -4.78
N GLY A 442 7.28 1.49 -4.70
CA GLY A 442 6.97 0.68 -5.87
C GLY A 442 6.36 -0.67 -5.51
N PRO A 443 6.34 -1.63 -6.45
CA PRO A 443 5.85 -2.97 -6.18
C PRO A 443 6.77 -3.67 -5.17
N ARG A 444 6.23 -4.63 -4.42
CA ARG A 444 7.02 -5.46 -3.51
C ARG A 444 8.08 -6.26 -4.29
N PRO A 445 9.39 -6.08 -4.05
CA PRO A 445 10.42 -6.96 -4.61
C PRO A 445 10.26 -8.40 -4.07
N PRO A 446 10.56 -9.42 -4.89
CA PRO A 446 10.40 -10.82 -4.49
C PRO A 446 11.39 -11.26 -3.39
N ASP A 447 12.52 -10.57 -3.25
CA ASP A 447 13.71 -10.93 -2.47
C ASP A 447 13.92 -10.07 -1.21
N LEU A 448 12.83 -9.57 -0.63
CA LEU A 448 12.89 -8.84 0.64
C LEU A 448 13.23 -9.77 1.81
N ASP A 449 14.20 -9.36 2.63
CA ASP A 449 14.51 -9.97 3.92
C ASP A 449 14.02 -9.09 5.08
N GLU A 450 14.28 -9.53 6.32
CA GLU A 450 13.87 -8.83 7.54
C GLU A 450 14.54 -7.46 7.73
N SER A 451 15.54 -7.10 6.93
CA SER A 451 16.20 -5.79 7.00
C SER A 451 15.37 -4.66 6.37
N ILE A 452 14.31 -5.00 5.61
CA ILE A 452 13.47 -4.03 4.89
C ILE A 452 12.01 -4.17 5.29
N LEU A 453 11.41 -3.08 5.77
CA LEU A 453 9.96 -2.97 5.96
C LEU A 453 9.29 -2.59 4.65
N TYR A 454 8.31 -3.38 4.24
CA TYR A 454 7.37 -3.04 3.17
C TYR A 454 6.00 -2.71 3.75
N LYS A 455 5.47 -1.53 3.45
CA LYS A 455 4.13 -1.10 3.86
C LYS A 455 3.31 -0.71 2.62
N PRO A 456 2.23 -1.44 2.28
CA PRO A 456 1.33 -1.05 1.20
C PRO A 456 0.75 0.35 1.42
N ILE A 457 0.69 1.18 0.37
CA ILE A 457 0.22 2.57 0.41
C ILE A 457 -0.91 2.85 -0.58
N LEU A 458 -0.96 2.16 -1.71
CA LEU A 458 -1.98 2.37 -2.73
C LEU A 458 -2.21 1.09 -3.53
N ASN A 459 -3.46 0.63 -3.55
CA ASN A 459 -3.89 -0.38 -4.50
C ASN A 459 -4.37 0.33 -5.78
N PHE A 460 -3.98 -0.21 -6.93
CA PHE A 460 -4.38 0.32 -8.22
C PHE A 460 -4.78 -0.81 -9.16
N GLN A 461 -5.42 -0.44 -10.26
CA GLN A 461 -5.75 -1.35 -11.34
C GLN A 461 -4.98 -0.94 -12.59
N VAL A 462 -4.63 -1.93 -13.40
CA VAL A 462 -4.17 -1.71 -14.76
C VAL A 462 -5.28 -2.13 -15.71
N ALA A 463 -5.61 -1.26 -16.65
CA ALA A 463 -6.53 -1.50 -17.74
C ALA A 463 -5.79 -1.54 -19.08
N MET A 464 -6.29 -2.35 -20.00
CA MET A 464 -5.95 -2.24 -21.42
C MET A 464 -6.78 -1.14 -22.06
N VAL A 465 -6.09 -0.21 -22.72
CA VAL A 465 -6.71 0.93 -23.39
C VAL A 465 -6.20 1.06 -24.82
N THR A 466 -7.05 1.61 -25.69
CA THR A 466 -6.74 1.85 -27.11
C THR A 466 -7.58 3.02 -27.61
N ALA A 467 -7.34 3.46 -28.85
CA ALA A 467 -8.14 4.49 -29.49
C ALA A 467 -9.62 4.06 -29.65
N PRO A 468 -10.57 5.02 -29.68
CA PRO A 468 -12.01 4.71 -29.73
C PRO A 468 -12.48 3.90 -30.93
N ASP A 469 -11.77 4.02 -32.05
CA ASP A 469 -12.07 3.37 -33.34
C ASP A 469 -11.36 2.02 -33.52
N HIS A 470 -10.68 1.54 -32.48
CA HIS A 470 -9.95 0.28 -32.55
C HIS A 470 -10.91 -0.93 -32.61
N PRO A 471 -10.70 -1.93 -33.49
CA PRO A 471 -11.62 -3.07 -33.66
C PRO A 471 -11.90 -3.86 -32.37
N LEU A 472 -10.91 -3.94 -31.49
CA LEU A 472 -11.04 -4.63 -30.19
C LEU A 472 -12.01 -3.95 -29.21
N THR A 473 -12.49 -2.74 -29.50
CA THR A 473 -13.48 -2.07 -28.65
C THR A 473 -14.89 -2.58 -28.88
N ALA A 474 -15.15 -3.26 -30.01
CA ALA A 474 -16.46 -3.80 -30.37
C ALA A 474 -16.65 -5.27 -29.96
N ILE A 475 -15.60 -5.93 -29.48
CA ILE A 475 -15.60 -7.37 -29.15
C ILE A 475 -14.96 -7.62 -27.78
N GLN A 476 -15.17 -8.82 -27.24
CA GLN A 476 -14.34 -9.33 -26.14
C GLN A 476 -13.21 -10.19 -26.71
N PRO A 477 -11.97 -9.68 -26.85
CA PRO A 477 -10.90 -10.44 -27.48
C PRO A 477 -10.48 -11.66 -26.68
N SER A 478 -10.23 -12.74 -27.40
CA SER A 478 -9.50 -13.91 -26.90
C SER A 478 -8.02 -13.59 -26.65
N MET A 479 -7.33 -14.46 -25.91
CA MET A 479 -5.89 -14.31 -25.66
C MET A 479 -5.06 -14.33 -26.96
N SER A 480 -5.48 -15.08 -27.99
CA SER A 480 -4.80 -15.08 -29.30
C SER A 480 -4.89 -13.72 -29.97
N GLN A 481 -6.10 -13.15 -30.01
CA GLN A 481 -6.33 -11.83 -30.61
C GLN A 481 -5.54 -10.73 -29.89
N LEU A 482 -5.36 -10.83 -28.56
CA LEU A 482 -4.53 -9.90 -27.80
C LEU A 482 -3.03 -10.04 -28.11
N ARG A 483 -2.53 -11.26 -28.37
CA ARG A 483 -1.12 -11.49 -28.75
C ARG A 483 -0.77 -10.90 -30.10
N GLU A 484 -1.74 -10.84 -31.01
CA GLU A 484 -1.55 -10.34 -32.37
C GLU A 484 -1.51 -8.80 -32.45
N GLN A 485 -1.88 -8.10 -31.38
CA GLN A 485 -1.88 -6.64 -31.35
C GLN A 485 -0.49 -6.05 -31.23
N THR A 486 -0.35 -4.80 -31.66
CA THR A 486 0.83 -3.98 -31.34
C THR A 486 0.66 -3.38 -29.95
N TRP A 487 1.62 -3.64 -29.07
CA TRP A 487 1.60 -3.19 -27.68
C TRP A 487 2.47 -1.96 -27.49
N LEU A 488 1.86 -0.86 -27.07
CA LEU A 488 2.51 0.42 -26.80
C LEU A 488 2.75 0.51 -25.29
N LEU A 489 4.01 0.45 -24.88
CA LEU A 489 4.38 0.16 -23.50
C LEU A 489 5.36 1.20 -22.96
N GLY A 490 5.24 1.53 -21.68
CA GLY A 490 6.23 2.36 -20.98
C GLY A 490 7.41 1.54 -20.43
N PRO A 491 8.36 2.20 -19.74
CA PRO A 491 9.57 1.55 -19.22
C PRO A 491 9.31 0.37 -18.26
N SER A 492 8.16 0.31 -17.61
CA SER A 492 7.81 -0.81 -16.72
C SER A 492 7.58 -2.15 -17.44
N ALA A 493 7.45 -2.16 -18.76
CA ALA A 493 7.43 -3.39 -19.54
C ALA A 493 8.79 -4.09 -19.59
N ALA A 494 9.88 -3.31 -19.62
CA ALA A 494 11.23 -3.84 -19.56
C ALA A 494 11.64 -4.29 -18.14
N ALA A 495 10.90 -3.86 -17.11
CA ALA A 495 11.15 -4.28 -15.75
C ALA A 495 10.83 -5.77 -15.57
N ARG A 496 11.69 -6.52 -14.88
CA ARG A 496 11.43 -7.95 -14.61
C ARG A 496 10.37 -8.17 -13.52
N VAL A 497 10.19 -7.16 -12.66
CA VAL A 497 9.25 -7.17 -11.53
C VAL A 497 8.19 -6.09 -11.77
N GLY A 498 6.96 -6.35 -11.32
CA GLY A 498 5.86 -5.40 -11.40
C GLY A 498 4.74 -5.87 -12.31
N LEU A 499 3.58 -5.27 -12.13
CA LEU A 499 2.32 -5.75 -12.68
C LEU A 499 2.29 -5.80 -14.22
N ILE A 500 2.88 -4.79 -14.88
CA ILE A 500 2.93 -4.70 -16.35
C ILE A 500 3.66 -5.91 -16.94
N SER A 501 4.85 -6.23 -16.41
CA SER A 501 5.61 -7.41 -16.85
C SER A 501 4.87 -8.73 -16.63
N VAL A 502 4.07 -8.83 -15.56
CA VAL A 502 3.23 -10.00 -15.27
C VAL A 502 2.10 -10.14 -16.28
N ILE A 503 1.44 -9.03 -16.64
CA ILE A 503 0.38 -9.02 -17.65
C ILE A 503 0.92 -9.44 -19.01
N LEU A 504 2.06 -8.88 -19.45
CA LEU A 504 2.67 -9.21 -20.73
C LEU A 504 3.06 -10.70 -20.84
N ARG A 505 3.66 -11.26 -19.78
CA ARG A 505 3.97 -12.70 -19.71
C ARG A 505 2.72 -13.58 -19.72
N ARG A 506 1.66 -13.18 -19.00
CA ARG A 506 0.39 -13.91 -18.97
C ARG A 506 -0.28 -13.94 -20.34
N ILE A 507 -0.26 -12.83 -21.05
CA ILE A 507 -0.77 -12.73 -22.42
C ILE A 507 0.15 -13.47 -23.39
N ASN A 508 1.44 -13.59 -23.08
CA ASN A 508 2.48 -14.11 -23.95
C ASN A 508 2.65 -13.24 -25.20
N VAL A 509 2.79 -11.94 -24.99
CA VAL A 509 3.00 -10.94 -26.06
C VAL A 509 4.41 -11.13 -26.65
N PRO A 510 4.55 -11.39 -27.96
CA PRO A 510 5.86 -11.52 -28.62
C PRO A 510 6.68 -10.22 -28.53
N GLU A 511 8.01 -10.32 -28.43
CA GLU A 511 8.90 -9.15 -28.31
C GLU A 511 8.79 -8.23 -29.54
N GLU A 512 8.63 -8.78 -30.74
CA GLU A 512 8.44 -8.04 -31.99
C GLU A 512 7.14 -7.23 -32.05
N ARG A 513 6.19 -7.52 -31.14
CA ARG A 513 4.93 -6.79 -30.98
C ARG A 513 4.99 -5.75 -29.86
N GLN A 514 6.10 -5.65 -29.12
CA GLN A 514 6.26 -4.72 -28.00
C GLN A 514 7.05 -3.48 -28.45
N GLN A 515 6.41 -2.32 -28.42
CA GLN A 515 7.04 -1.03 -28.63
C GLN A 515 7.18 -0.31 -27.29
N ILE A 516 8.41 -0.26 -26.76
CA ILE A 516 8.70 0.32 -25.45
C ILE A 516 9.17 1.77 -25.61
N PHE A 517 8.40 2.69 -25.05
CA PHE A 517 8.68 4.12 -25.00
C PHE A 517 9.49 4.49 -23.76
N GLN A 518 10.13 5.66 -23.81
CA GLN A 518 10.93 6.20 -22.69
C GLN A 518 10.07 6.65 -21.49
N SER A 519 8.74 6.78 -21.66
CA SER A 519 7.80 7.08 -20.58
C SER A 519 6.44 6.39 -20.80
N HIS A 520 5.69 6.14 -19.73
CA HIS A 520 4.34 5.59 -19.80
C HIS A 520 3.38 6.58 -20.46
N VAL A 521 3.56 7.88 -20.20
CA VAL A 521 2.76 8.94 -20.85
C VAL A 521 2.96 8.92 -22.36
N ALA A 522 4.19 8.73 -22.87
CA ALA A 522 4.43 8.67 -24.31
C ALA A 522 3.79 7.43 -24.97
N ALA A 523 3.80 6.28 -24.30
CA ALA A 523 3.10 5.08 -24.76
C ALA A 523 1.58 5.30 -24.83
N LEU A 524 1.01 6.00 -23.85
CA LEU A 524 -0.39 6.40 -23.81
C LEU A 524 -0.74 7.37 -24.95
N GLU A 525 0.09 8.39 -25.19
CA GLU A 525 -0.09 9.32 -26.32
C GLU A 525 -0.05 8.59 -27.68
N ALA A 526 0.84 7.61 -27.83
CA ALA A 526 0.88 6.77 -29.03
C ALA A 526 -0.42 5.95 -29.18
N ALA A 527 -0.99 5.46 -28.08
CA ALA A 527 -2.25 4.71 -28.10
C ALA A 527 -3.45 5.58 -28.47
N ARG A 528 -3.47 6.86 -28.07
CA ARG A 528 -4.51 7.81 -28.50
C ARG A 528 -4.49 8.05 -30.01
N ARG A 529 -3.29 8.11 -30.60
CA ARG A 529 -3.09 8.49 -32.01
C ARG A 529 -3.19 7.33 -33.01
N GLY A 530 -3.19 6.09 -32.53
CA GLY A 530 -2.88 4.92 -33.36
C GLY A 530 -3.79 3.71 -33.15
N LYS A 531 -3.38 2.59 -33.76
CA LYS A 531 -4.06 1.28 -33.72
C LYS A 531 -3.41 0.29 -32.72
N GLY A 532 -2.79 0.80 -31.67
CA GLY A 532 -2.09 -0.02 -30.67
C GLY A 532 -2.87 -0.18 -29.38
N VAL A 533 -2.49 -1.17 -28.57
CA VAL A 533 -3.03 -1.40 -27.23
C VAL A 533 -1.98 -0.97 -26.21
N ALA A 534 -2.38 -0.17 -25.22
CA ALA A 534 -1.53 0.22 -24.10
C ALA A 534 -2.03 -0.37 -22.78
N LEU A 535 -1.11 -0.53 -21.83
CA LEU A 535 -1.44 -0.82 -20.44
C LEU A 535 -1.34 0.47 -19.63
N ALA A 536 -2.42 0.83 -18.95
CA ALA A 536 -2.51 2.08 -18.22
C ALA A 536 -3.03 1.87 -16.81
N VAL A 537 -2.54 2.68 -15.87
CA VAL A 537 -3.09 2.73 -14.51
C VAL A 537 -4.49 3.35 -14.59
N SER A 538 -5.53 2.62 -14.16
CA SER A 538 -6.93 2.98 -14.44
C SER A 538 -7.32 4.39 -13.99
N PHE A 539 -6.82 4.85 -12.84
CA PHE A 539 -7.14 6.21 -12.38
C PHE A 539 -6.47 7.29 -13.22
N ALA A 540 -5.31 7.02 -13.81
CA ALA A 540 -4.56 7.98 -14.64
C ALA A 540 -5.23 8.23 -16.00
N VAL A 541 -5.99 7.26 -16.52
CA VAL A 541 -6.73 7.36 -17.78
C VAL A 541 -8.24 7.53 -17.61
N SER A 542 -8.69 7.72 -16.37
CA SER A 542 -10.13 7.81 -16.07
C SER A 542 -10.81 8.98 -16.79
N GLN A 543 -10.12 10.13 -16.90
CA GLN A 543 -10.62 11.29 -17.62
C GLN A 543 -10.59 11.07 -19.15
N ASP A 544 -9.53 10.45 -19.65
CA ASP A 544 -9.38 10.13 -21.08
C ASP A 544 -10.50 9.19 -21.56
N ILE A 545 -10.85 8.20 -20.74
CA ILE A 545 -11.96 7.29 -21.01
C ILE A 545 -13.30 8.03 -20.92
N ALA A 546 -13.47 8.89 -19.92
CA ALA A 546 -14.71 9.67 -19.74
C ALA A 546 -14.95 10.67 -20.89
N ASN A 547 -13.88 11.24 -21.45
CA ASN A 547 -13.93 12.14 -22.60
C ASN A 547 -14.11 11.40 -23.93
N GLY A 548 -13.89 10.08 -23.94
CA GLY A 548 -13.89 9.28 -25.16
C GLY A 548 -12.61 9.39 -25.98
N ASP A 549 -11.51 9.90 -25.41
CA ASP A 549 -10.18 9.95 -26.06
C ASP A 549 -9.52 8.57 -26.09
N LEU A 550 -9.87 7.72 -25.13
CA LEU A 550 -9.46 6.32 -25.04
C LEU A 550 -10.66 5.44 -24.76
N LYS A 551 -10.65 4.21 -25.27
CA LYS A 551 -11.60 3.16 -24.88
C LYS A 551 -10.89 2.01 -24.18
N ARG A 552 -11.58 1.45 -23.19
CA ARG A 552 -11.14 0.25 -22.49
C ARG A 552 -11.50 -0.99 -23.30
N ILE A 553 -10.58 -1.95 -23.35
CA ILE A 553 -10.83 -3.29 -23.88
C ILE A 553 -11.37 -4.17 -22.73
N TYR A 554 -12.32 -5.06 -22.99
CA TYR A 554 -12.96 -5.92 -21.98
C TYR A 554 -12.70 -7.41 -22.24
N GLY A 555 -12.66 -8.26 -21.20
CA GLY A 555 -12.46 -9.71 -21.33
C GLY A 555 -11.97 -10.42 -20.05
N GLN A 556 -11.93 -11.77 -20.06
CA GLN A 556 -11.70 -12.65 -18.90
C GLN A 556 -10.35 -12.48 -18.16
N SER A 557 -9.42 -11.65 -18.65
CA SER A 557 -8.11 -11.42 -18.03
C SER A 557 -7.65 -9.96 -18.06
N VAL A 558 -8.56 -9.03 -18.32
CA VAL A 558 -8.19 -7.67 -18.79
C VAL A 558 -7.85 -6.70 -17.67
N THR A 559 -8.32 -6.95 -16.45
CA THR A 559 -8.09 -6.06 -15.31
C THR A 559 -7.31 -6.78 -14.24
N THR A 560 -6.11 -6.31 -13.94
CA THR A 560 -5.30 -6.89 -12.87
C THR A 560 -5.03 -5.84 -11.79
N LYS A 561 -5.19 -6.25 -10.53
CA LYS A 561 -4.93 -5.42 -9.35
C LYS A 561 -3.44 -5.46 -9.03
N GLY A 562 -2.87 -4.31 -8.71
CA GLY A 562 -1.51 -4.15 -8.22
C GLY A 562 -1.50 -3.31 -6.96
N ASP A 563 -0.40 -3.39 -6.23
CA ASP A 563 -0.14 -2.55 -5.08
C ASP A 563 1.21 -1.84 -5.22
N TRP A 564 1.25 -0.61 -4.75
CA TRP A 564 2.49 0.06 -4.40
C TRP A 564 2.60 0.12 -2.89
N GLY A 565 3.82 -0.10 -2.41
CA GLY A 565 4.19 0.10 -1.03
C GLY A 565 5.41 0.98 -0.90
N ILE A 566 5.58 1.53 0.30
CA ILE A 566 6.81 2.20 0.71
C ILE A 566 7.73 1.19 1.40
N LEU A 567 9.00 1.26 1.04
CA LEU A 567 10.10 0.46 1.57
C LEU A 567 11.05 1.33 2.38
N SER A 568 11.50 0.80 3.51
CA SER A 568 12.46 1.46 4.42
C SER A 568 13.25 0.43 5.21
N LEU A 569 14.42 0.80 5.74
CA LEU A 569 15.21 -0.07 6.62
C LEU A 569 14.48 -0.36 7.94
N THR A 570 14.58 -1.60 8.46
CA THR A 570 14.14 -1.94 9.82
C THR A 570 15.09 -1.36 10.87
N GLY A 571 14.52 -0.78 11.93
CA GLY A 571 15.23 -0.34 13.15
C GLY A 571 16.15 0.87 12.96
N GLY A 572 15.90 1.98 13.68
CA GLY A 572 16.81 3.12 13.92
C GLY A 572 17.45 3.86 12.73
N GLY A 573 17.37 3.33 11.51
CA GLY A 573 18.10 3.79 10.32
C GLY A 573 17.31 4.74 9.43
N THR A 574 16.06 5.06 9.75
CA THR A 574 15.24 6.03 9.01
C THR A 574 15.55 7.45 9.48
N SER A 575 15.72 8.38 8.54
CA SER A 575 15.87 9.80 8.88
C SER A 575 14.56 10.37 9.44
N PRO A 576 14.59 11.47 10.22
CA PRO A 576 13.36 12.12 10.68
C PRO A 576 12.42 12.50 9.52
N ALA A 577 12.98 13.01 8.41
CA ALA A 577 12.21 13.32 7.20
C ALA A 577 11.59 12.06 6.58
N ALA A 578 12.32 10.94 6.54
CA ALA A 578 11.81 9.66 6.07
C ALA A 578 10.68 9.13 6.98
N ALA A 579 10.84 9.22 8.30
CA ALA A 579 9.81 8.80 9.25
C ALA A 579 8.52 9.65 9.11
N GLU A 580 8.67 10.96 8.97
CA GLU A 580 7.57 11.88 8.67
C GLU A 580 6.88 11.51 7.34
N PHE A 581 7.66 11.23 6.30
CA PHE A 581 7.14 10.85 5.00
C PHE A 581 6.44 9.49 5.01
N ILE A 582 6.99 8.47 5.67
CA ILE A 582 6.36 7.15 5.85
C ILE A 582 5.04 7.29 6.61
N GLY A 583 5.00 8.14 7.64
CA GLY A 583 3.77 8.46 8.36
C GLY A 583 2.75 9.12 7.44
N PHE A 584 3.19 10.09 6.63
CA PHE A 584 2.33 10.85 5.75
C PHE A 584 1.78 10.03 4.56
N VAL A 585 2.62 9.27 3.85
CA VAL A 585 2.23 8.57 2.62
C VAL A 585 1.10 7.56 2.86
N THR A 586 0.94 7.11 4.10
CA THR A 586 -0.14 6.20 4.51
C THR A 586 -1.44 6.89 4.94
N THR A 587 -1.50 8.22 4.80
CA THR A 587 -2.71 9.00 5.08
C THR A 587 -3.61 9.07 3.85
N PRO A 588 -4.93 9.17 4.02
CA PRO A 588 -5.83 9.36 2.88
C PRO A 588 -5.55 10.64 2.09
N ARG A 589 -5.01 11.68 2.72
CA ARG A 589 -4.63 12.91 2.01
C ARG A 589 -3.48 12.66 1.01
N ALA A 590 -2.53 11.79 1.37
CA ALA A 590 -1.49 11.31 0.44
C ALA A 590 -2.10 10.47 -0.68
N THR A 591 -3.02 9.56 -0.36
CA THR A 591 -3.75 8.75 -1.34
C THR A 591 -4.48 9.60 -2.37
N HIS A 592 -5.21 10.63 -1.95
CA HIS A 592 -5.88 11.55 -2.87
C HIS A 592 -4.90 12.30 -3.76
N ALA A 593 -3.76 12.72 -3.23
CA ALA A 593 -2.76 13.45 -4.00
C ALA A 593 -2.06 12.53 -5.03
N MET A 594 -1.81 11.27 -4.69
CA MET A 594 -1.31 10.26 -5.63
C MET A 594 -2.27 10.02 -6.80
N VAL A 595 -3.58 10.04 -6.55
CA VAL A 595 -4.59 9.78 -7.57
C VAL A 595 -4.91 11.03 -8.40
N GLY A 596 -4.99 12.20 -7.76
CA GLY A 596 -5.44 13.44 -8.39
C GLY A 596 -4.35 14.24 -9.11
N GLY A 597 -3.08 13.83 -9.01
CA GLY A 597 -1.93 14.53 -9.59
C GLY A 597 -1.61 14.18 -11.05
N ALA A 598 -2.43 13.36 -11.72
CA ALA A 598 -2.28 13.04 -13.13
C ALA A 598 -2.64 14.28 -13.98
N GLY A 599 -1.67 15.15 -14.25
CA GLY A 599 -1.89 16.33 -15.09
C GLY A 599 -0.87 17.47 -15.01
N VAL A 600 0.17 17.39 -14.17
CA VAL A 600 1.19 18.44 -14.12
C VAL A 600 2.30 18.11 -15.11
N THR A 601 2.46 18.98 -16.11
CA THR A 601 3.62 19.07 -16.99
C THR A 601 4.90 18.87 -16.20
N VAL A 602 5.80 18.01 -16.68
CA VAL A 602 7.21 18.00 -16.26
C VAL A 602 7.84 19.32 -16.72
N GLY A 603 7.50 20.40 -16.03
CA GLY A 603 8.15 21.68 -16.16
C GLY A 603 9.54 21.51 -15.60
N ARG A 604 10.54 21.57 -16.49
CA ARG A 604 11.99 21.57 -16.22
C ARG A 604 12.32 21.80 -14.74
N PHE A 605 12.45 20.72 -13.99
CA PHE A 605 13.25 20.73 -12.78
C PHE A 605 14.68 20.99 -13.25
N ARG A 606 15.17 22.21 -13.03
CA ARG A 606 16.60 22.52 -13.21
C ARG A 606 17.30 21.89 -12.00
N PRO A 607 18.04 20.77 -12.16
CA PRO A 607 18.97 20.39 -11.11
C PRO A 607 19.96 21.54 -10.96
N SER A 608 20.19 22.01 -9.74
CA SER A 608 21.49 22.58 -9.44
C SER A 608 22.49 21.47 -9.73
N SER A 609 23.17 21.59 -10.86
CA SER A 609 24.13 20.64 -11.39
C SER A 609 25.17 20.25 -10.35
N HIS A 610 24.95 19.11 -9.69
CA HIS A 610 25.99 18.19 -9.27
C HIS A 610 25.63 16.87 -9.93
N VAL A 611 26.01 16.76 -11.20
CA VAL A 611 25.95 15.51 -11.95
C VAL A 611 26.95 14.56 -11.28
N THR A 612 26.46 13.64 -10.45
CA THR A 612 27.18 12.39 -10.22
C THR A 612 26.51 11.36 -11.11
N MET A 613 27.05 11.17 -12.31
CA MET A 613 26.62 10.10 -13.20
C MET A 613 26.91 8.77 -12.51
N TRP A 614 25.87 7.98 -12.24
CA TRP A 614 25.99 6.57 -11.88
C TRP A 614 25.31 5.77 -13.00
N ASN A 615 26.12 5.13 -13.83
CA ASN A 615 25.72 4.14 -14.84
C ASN A 615 25.79 2.74 -14.24
#